data_AF-A0A3D3MPT5-F1
#
_entry.id   AF-A0A3D3MPT5-F1
#
_cell.length_a   1.000
_cell.length_b   1.000
_cell.length_c   1.000
_cell.angle_alpha   90.00
_cell.angle_beta   90.00
_cell.angle_gamma   90.00
#
_symmetry.space_group_name_H-M   'P 1'
#
loop_
_entity.id
_entity.type
_entity.pdbx_description
1 polymer ?
#
loop_
_entity_poly.entity_id
_entity_poly.type
_entity_poly.pdbx_seq_one_letter_code
_entity_poly.pdbx_strand_id
1 'polypeptide(L)' 'MTGKLSISITANHPFQKYSKFKAKDWGNDFEQHRVNWIRSRSFGAKVVYKFGVGDKSSVKRDKTLNTSDLDRSTGVQ' A
#
# COMPACT_ATOMS: atom_id res chain seq x y z
N MET A 1 -1.75 -28.23 -17.86
CA MET A 1 -2.07 -26.91 -17.26
C MET A 1 -2.11 -27.07 -15.76
N THR A 2 -1.12 -26.54 -15.04
CA THR A 2 -1.06 -26.68 -13.57
C THR A 2 -1.11 -25.29 -12.94
N GLY A 3 -2.28 -24.89 -12.45
CA GLY A 3 -2.44 -23.67 -11.65
C GLY A 3 -2.07 -23.92 -10.19
N LYS A 4 -1.68 -22.87 -9.47
CA LYS A 4 -1.44 -22.94 -8.01
C LYS A 4 -2.41 -22.02 -7.28
N LEU A 5 -3.24 -22.62 -6.41
CA LEU A 5 -4.06 -21.89 -5.44
C LEU A 5 -3.27 -21.71 -4.14
N SER A 6 -3.37 -20.53 -3.53
CA SER A 6 -2.77 -20.24 -2.23
C SER A 6 -3.75 -19.44 -1.39
N ILE A 7 -3.97 -19.90 -0.16
CA ILE A 7 -4.82 -19.26 0.82
C ILE A 7 -3.92 -18.85 1.99
N SER A 8 -4.08 -17.63 2.48
CA SER A 8 -3.31 -17.12 3.61
C SER A 8 -4.25 -16.39 4.56
N ILE A 9 -4.08 -16.67 5.86
CA ILE A 9 -4.78 -15.99 6.93
C ILE A 9 -3.73 -15.16 7.67
N THR A 10 -4.06 -13.91 7.98
CA THR A 10 -3.16 -12.99 8.68
C THR A 10 -3.89 -12.36 9.85
N ALA A 11 -3.26 -12.41 11.03
CA ALA A 11 -3.71 -11.73 12.22
C ALA A 11 -2.65 -10.70 12.63
N ASN A 12 -2.95 -9.41 12.53
CA ASN A 12 -2.06 -8.36 12.98
C ASN A 12 -2.46 -7.91 14.39
N HIS A 13 -1.46 -7.81 15.27
CA HIS A 13 -1.62 -7.41 16.67
C HIS A 13 -2.76 -8.15 17.43
N PRO A 14 -2.85 -9.49 17.34
CA PRO A 14 -4.02 -10.25 17.84
C PRO A 14 -4.34 -9.99 19.31
N PHE A 15 -3.32 -9.78 20.15
CA PHE A 15 -3.48 -9.54 21.58
C PHE A 15 -3.48 -8.06 21.96
N GLN A 16 -3.01 -7.17 21.09
CA GLN A 16 -2.86 -5.75 21.37
C GLN A 16 -3.98 -4.94 20.70
N LYS A 17 -4.92 -4.41 21.49
CA LYS A 17 -6.10 -3.68 21.01
C LYS A 17 -5.75 -2.33 20.37
N TYR A 18 -4.79 -1.63 20.96
CA TYR A 18 -4.39 -0.30 20.55
C TYR A 18 -2.87 -0.22 20.35
N SER A 19 -2.46 0.46 19.30
CA SER A 19 -1.07 0.88 19.09
C SER A 19 -0.96 2.37 19.32
N LYS A 20 0.11 2.78 20.02
CA LYS A 20 0.39 4.17 20.32
C LYS A 20 1.18 4.77 19.15
N PHE A 21 0.56 5.69 18.43
CA PHE A 21 1.22 6.46 17.38
C PHE A 21 1.56 7.84 17.93
N LYS A 22 2.85 8.14 18.05
CA LYS A 22 3.33 9.47 18.44
C LYS A 22 3.81 10.18 17.19
N ALA A 23 3.22 11.32 16.88
CA ALA A 23 3.70 12.24 15.86
C ALA A 23 4.31 13.47 16.54
N LYS A 24 5.44 13.94 16.02
CA LYS A 24 6.05 15.21 16.37
C LYS A 24 6.08 16.05 15.12
N ASP A 25 5.43 17.21 15.15
CA ASP A 25 5.51 18.20 14.09
C ASP A 25 6.26 19.42 14.58
N TRP A 26 7.12 19.95 13.72
CA TRP A 26 7.89 21.16 13.98
C TRP A 26 7.34 22.29 13.12
N GLY A 27 6.81 23.32 13.77
CA GLY A 27 6.56 24.63 13.15
C GLY A 27 7.75 25.55 13.38
N ASN A 28 7.78 26.69 12.69
CA ASN A 28 8.90 27.64 12.75
C ASN A 28 9.25 28.08 14.18
N ASP A 29 8.28 28.15 15.09
CA ASP A 29 8.47 28.60 16.48
C ASP A 29 7.77 27.71 17.52
N PHE A 30 7.33 26.50 17.15
CA PHE A 30 6.67 25.59 18.10
C PHE A 30 6.89 24.11 17.78
N GLU A 31 7.01 23.29 18.82
CA GLU A 31 6.95 21.83 18.73
C GLU A 31 5.55 21.36 19.10
N GLN A 32 4.88 20.65 18.19
CA GLN A 32 3.60 20.03 18.47
C GLN A 32 3.78 18.52 18.67
N HIS A 33 3.37 18.05 19.85
CA HIS A 33 3.30 16.63 20.15
C HIS A 33 1.87 16.11 20.02
N ARG A 34 1.66 15.12 19.16
CA ARG A 34 0.36 14.44 19.03
C ARG A 34 0.50 12.96 19.37
N VAL A 35 -0.37 12.47 20.24
CA VAL A 35 -0.44 11.05 20.60
C VAL A 35 -1.80 10.51 20.19
N ASN A 36 -1.80 9.61 19.21
CA ASN A 36 -2.99 8.93 18.72
C ASN A 36 -2.98 7.46 19.15
N TRP A 37 -4.14 6.95 19.52
CA TRP A 37 -4.33 5.53 19.81
C TRP A 37 -5.09 4.89 18.65
N ILE A 38 -4.39 4.10 17.85
CA ILE A 38 -4.96 3.48 16.65
C ILE A 38 -5.36 2.05 17.00
N ARG A 39 -6.57 1.64 16.59
CA ARG A 39 -7.01 0.25 16.72
C ARG A 39 -6.12 -0.63 15.84
N SER A 40 -5.33 -1.50 16.46
CA SER A 40 -4.28 -2.27 15.76
C SER A 40 -4.69 -3.68 15.36
N ARG A 41 -5.78 -4.20 15.96
CA ARG A 41 -6.27 -5.55 15.68
C ARG A 41 -6.90 -5.62 14.30
N SER A 42 -6.33 -6.42 13.42
CA SER A 42 -6.92 -6.73 12.12
C SER A 42 -6.76 -8.21 11.78
N PHE A 43 -7.80 -8.80 11.18
CA PHE A 43 -7.76 -10.14 10.61
C PHE A 43 -8.03 -10.03 9.11
N GLY A 44 -7.23 -10.72 8.30
CA GLY A 44 -7.35 -10.72 6.85
C GLY A 44 -7.23 -12.12 6.29
N ALA A 45 -8.00 -12.40 5.24
CA ALA A 45 -7.87 -13.59 4.43
C ALA A 45 -7.47 -13.18 3.02
N LYS A 46 -6.49 -13.86 2.45
CA LYS A 46 -5.99 -13.62 1.10
C LYS A 46 -6.08 -14.91 0.30
N VAL A 47 -6.77 -14.86 -0.82
CA VAL A 47 -6.84 -15.96 -1.79
C VAL A 47 -6.11 -15.51 -3.05
N VAL A 48 -5.13 -16.29 -3.49
CA VAL A 48 -4.35 -16.03 -4.70
C VAL A 48 -4.37 -17.25 -5.58
N TYR A 49 -4.79 -17.08 -6.83
CA TYR A 49 -4.68 -18.11 -7.85
C TYR A 49 -3.65 -17.68 -8.89
N LYS A 50 -2.66 -18.54 -9.14
CA LYS A 50 -1.65 -18.34 -10.18
C LYS A 50 -1.94 -19.28 -11.34
N PHE A 51 -2.31 -18.72 -12.48
CA PHE A 51 -2.42 -19.44 -13.75
C PHE A 51 -1.01 -19.81 -14.21
N GLY A 52 -0.77 -21.11 -14.45
CA GLY A 52 0.56 -21.64 -14.79
C GLY A 52 1.04 -21.37 -16.22
N VAL A 53 0.23 -20.71 -17.06
CA VAL A 53 0.58 -20.41 -18.47
C VAL A 53 0.05 -19.02 -18.81
N GLY A 54 0.98 -18.09 -19.00
CA GLY A 54 0.75 -16.73 -19.46
C GLY A 54 2.11 -16.08 -19.61
N ASP A 55 2.49 -15.73 -20.84
CA ASP A 55 3.75 -15.02 -21.10
C ASP A 55 3.84 -13.80 -20.18
N LYS A 56 5.04 -13.55 -19.64
CA LYS A 56 5.34 -12.33 -18.89
C LYS A 56 5.03 -11.16 -19.82
N SER A 57 3.85 -10.55 -19.71
CA SER A 57 3.59 -9.28 -20.37
C SER A 57 4.46 -8.24 -19.69
N SER A 58 5.62 -7.99 -20.30
CA SER A 58 6.44 -6.85 -19.95
C SER A 58 5.65 -5.61 -20.39
N VAL A 59 4.96 -5.00 -19.44
CA VAL A 59 4.41 -3.65 -19.63
C VAL A 59 5.61 -2.71 -19.72
N LYS A 60 6.11 -2.49 -20.94
CA LYS A 60 7.08 -1.43 -21.20
C LYS A 60 6.32 -0.12 -21.22
N ARG A 61 6.68 0.80 -20.31
CA ARG A 61 6.13 2.16 -20.30
C ARG A 61 6.46 2.81 -21.65
N ASP A 62 5.42 3.13 -22.41
CA ASP A 62 5.59 3.85 -23.66
C ASP A 62 6.12 5.26 -23.34
N LYS A 63 7.30 5.58 -23.87
CA LYS A 63 7.96 6.88 -23.69
C LYS A 63 7.73 7.81 -24.88
N THR A 64 6.88 7.43 -25.84
CA THR A 64 6.53 8.28 -26.99
C THR A 64 5.53 9.38 -26.64
N LEU A 65 4.88 9.31 -25.47
CA LEU A 65 4.08 10.40 -24.93
C LEU A 65 5.00 11.57 -24.58
N ASN A 66 4.96 12.59 -25.42
CA ASN A 66 5.69 13.84 -25.23
C ASN A 66 5.12 14.55 -24.00
N THR A 67 5.97 15.19 -23.19
CA THR A 67 5.60 15.80 -21.91
C THR A 67 4.55 16.92 -22.02
N SER A 68 4.19 17.34 -23.23
CA SER A 68 3.11 18.28 -23.51
C SER A 68 1.70 17.67 -23.37
N ASP A 69 1.58 16.35 -23.46
CA ASP A 69 0.28 15.64 -23.37
C ASP A 69 -0.07 15.20 -21.94
N LEU A 70 0.84 15.46 -20.99
CA LEU A 70 0.55 15.31 -19.56
C LEU A 70 -0.30 16.49 -19.12
N ASP A 71 -1.60 16.25 -19.00
CA ASP A 71 -2.52 17.17 -18.34
C ASP A 71 -2.01 17.47 -16.91
N ARG A 72 -1.42 18.67 -16.76
CA ARG A 72 -0.90 19.20 -15.48
C ARG A 72 -1.99 19.27 -14.40
N SER A 73 -3.26 19.12 -14.74
CA SER A 73 -4.36 19.01 -13.77
C SER A 73 -4.29 17.74 -12.91
N THR A 74 -3.57 16.70 -13.32
CA THR A 74 -3.54 15.42 -12.60
C THR A 74 -2.54 15.39 -11.43
N GLY A 75 -1.68 16.41 -11.29
CA GLY A 75 -0.78 16.56 -10.14
C GLY A 75 0.26 15.44 -9.98
N VAL A 76 0.44 14.59 -11.00
CA VAL A 76 1.46 13.54 -11.01
C VAL A 76 2.76 14.17 -11.52
N GLN A 77 3.66 14.51 -10.59
CA GLN A 77 5.07 14.78 -10.88
C GLN A 77 5.87 13.46 -10.89
#